data_AF-A0A327MGB5-F1
#
_entry.id   AF-A0A327MGB5-F1
#
_cell.length_a   1.000
_cell.length_b   1.000
_cell.length_c   1.000
_cell.angle_alpha   90.00
_cell.angle_beta   90.00
_cell.angle_gamma   90.00
#
_symmetry.space_group_name_H-M   'P 1'
#
loop_
_entity.id
_entity.type
_entity.pdbx_description
1 polymer ?
#
loop_
_entity_poly.entity_id
_entity_poly.type
_entity_poly.pdbx_seq_one_letter_code
_entity_poly.pdbx_strand_id
1 'polypeptide(L)'
;MGEATDSSAEGAAWFVVIANGTQAMASVVAGLDGVREALIPLVLAGRADLSPDSLAGMLAGLEDPALWAPHGTGDGRPYWHLWVPLEAGSVSIQRLTVAPPQLAAEAAQREAAILRRSLLEVHEALQALSRDLKTQRLTF
;
A
#
# COMPACT_ATOMS: atom_id res chain seq x y z
N MET A 1 20.58 15.69 12.44
CA MET A 1 19.17 15.63 12.84
C MET A 1 18.51 14.71 11.81
N GLY A 2 18.37 13.43 12.14
CA GLY A 2 17.95 12.40 11.19
C GLY A 2 16.44 12.25 11.22
N GLU A 3 15.79 12.60 10.11
CA GLU A 3 14.37 12.29 9.88
C GLU A 3 14.23 10.79 9.63
N ALA A 4 13.85 10.07 10.68
CA ALA A 4 13.39 8.69 10.60
C ALA A 4 11.89 8.65 10.28
N THR A 5 11.48 9.21 9.13
CA THR A 5 10.06 9.36 8.78
C THR A 5 9.60 8.70 7.48
N ASP A 6 10.47 8.19 6.60
CA ASP A 6 10.00 7.74 5.28
C ASP A 6 9.64 6.25 5.14
N SER A 7 10.20 5.35 5.97
CA SER A 7 9.93 3.90 5.84
C SER A 7 8.45 3.53 6.08
N SER A 8 7.75 4.24 6.97
CA SER A 8 6.33 4.00 7.25
C SER A 8 5.41 4.51 6.14
N ALA A 9 5.81 5.56 5.42
CA ALA A 9 5.01 6.16 4.36
C ALA A 9 5.11 5.35 3.06
N GLU A 10 6.25 4.69 2.83
CA GLU A 10 6.46 3.79 1.69
C GLU A 10 5.69 2.48 1.83
N GLY A 11 5.60 1.91 3.05
CA GLY A 11 4.78 0.73 3.33
C GLY A 11 3.26 0.95 3.18
N ALA A 12 2.82 2.21 3.19
CA ALA A 12 1.41 2.60 3.02
C ALA A 12 1.05 3.04 1.58
N ALA A 13 2.03 3.14 0.69
CA ALA A 13 1.81 3.53 -0.71
C ALA A 13 1.20 2.38 -1.51
N TRP A 14 0.40 2.72 -2.52
CA TRP A 14 -0.16 1.75 -3.46
C TRP A 14 0.45 1.95 -4.84
N PHE A 15 0.66 0.86 -5.56
CA PHE A 15 1.23 0.88 -6.89
C PHE A 15 0.39 0.05 -7.86
N VAL A 16 0.34 0.49 -9.11
CA VAL A 16 -0.12 -0.31 -10.24
C VAL A 16 1.11 -0.78 -11.00
N VAL A 17 1.20 -2.08 -11.23
CA VAL A 17 2.23 -2.70 -12.06
C VAL A 17 1.54 -3.25 -13.31
N ILE A 18 1.98 -2.82 -14.48
CA ILE A 18 1.49 -3.31 -15.77
C ILE A 18 2.66 -3.85 -16.56
N ALA A 19 2.66 -5.14 -16.88
CA ALA A 19 3.55 -5.71 -17.86
C ALA A 19 2.80 -5.93 -19.17
N ASN A 20 3.38 -5.44 -20.26
CA ASN A 20 2.95 -5.72 -21.62
C ASN A 20 3.96 -6.67 -22.26
N GLY A 21 3.49 -7.60 -23.08
CA GLY A 21 4.35 -8.55 -23.80
C GLY A 21 3.91 -9.99 -23.63
N THR A 22 4.87 -10.92 -23.75
CA THR A 22 4.64 -12.37 -23.66
C THR A 22 4.11 -12.83 -22.30
N GLN A 23 4.37 -12.06 -21.24
CA GLN A 23 3.83 -12.26 -19.90
C GLN A 23 3.01 -11.04 -19.47
N ALA A 24 1.96 -10.72 -20.24
CA ALA A 24 1.10 -9.59 -19.95
C ALA A 24 0.41 -9.73 -18.58
N MET A 25 0.50 -8.71 -17.74
CA MET A 25 -0.18 -8.65 -16.44
C MET A 25 -0.56 -7.22 -16.08
N ALA A 26 -1.57 -7.08 -15.22
CA ALA A 26 -1.87 -5.85 -14.52
C ALA A 26 -2.19 -6.19 -13.07
N SER A 27 -1.58 -5.49 -12.12
CA SER A 27 -1.75 -5.77 -10.68
C SER A 27 -1.70 -4.49 -9.87
N VAL A 28 -2.46 -4.47 -8.78
CA VAL A 28 -2.43 -3.39 -7.80
C VAL A 28 -1.84 -3.95 -6.51
N VAL A 29 -0.74 -3.36 -6.04
CA VAL A 29 0.07 -3.90 -4.95
C VAL A 29 0.34 -2.83 -3.88
N ALA A 30 0.53 -3.28 -2.64
CA ALA A 30 0.87 -2.41 -1.52
C ALA A 30 2.39 -2.37 -1.31
N GLY A 31 2.92 -1.17 -1.15
CA GLY A 31 4.33 -0.92 -0.87
C GLY A 31 5.28 -1.36 -1.99
N LEU A 32 6.57 -1.08 -1.77
CA LEU A 32 7.64 -1.52 -2.68
C LEU A 32 7.86 -3.03 -2.64
N ASP A 33 7.55 -3.69 -1.52
CA ASP A 33 7.60 -5.16 -1.42
C ASP A 33 6.61 -5.84 -2.38
N GLY A 34 5.38 -5.33 -2.48
CA GLY A 34 4.41 -5.84 -3.44
C GLY A 34 4.83 -5.61 -4.89
N VAL A 35 5.50 -4.49 -5.17
CA VAL A 35 6.11 -4.24 -6.48
C VAL A 35 7.21 -5.26 -6.76
N ARG A 36 8.10 -5.51 -5.78
CA ARG A 36 9.18 -6.50 -5.87
C ARG A 36 8.64 -7.89 -6.19
N GLU A 37 7.62 -8.34 -5.47
CA GLU A 37 6.96 -9.63 -5.69
C GLU A 37 6.34 -9.74 -7.09
N ALA A 38 5.71 -8.67 -7.59
CA ALA A 38 5.13 -8.65 -8.94
C ALA A 38 6.18 -8.74 -10.06
N LEU A 39 7.38 -8.20 -9.82
CA LEU A 39 8.46 -8.16 -10.82
C LEU A 39 9.32 -9.42 -10.85
N ILE A 40 9.46 -10.16 -9.74
CA ILE A 40 10.29 -11.37 -9.65
C ILE A 40 9.98 -12.38 -10.79
N PRO A 41 8.71 -12.75 -11.05
CA PRO A 41 8.39 -13.70 -12.14
C PRO A 41 8.87 -13.23 -13.51
N LEU A 42 8.77 -11.93 -13.78
CA LEU A 42 9.18 -11.33 -15.05
C LEU A 42 10.72 -11.35 -15.20
N VAL A 43 11.47 -11.08 -14.12
CA VAL A 43 12.94 -11.17 -14.11
C VAL A 43 13.38 -12.61 -14.37
N LEU A 44 12.73 -13.58 -13.73
CA LEU A 44 13.03 -15.00 -13.90
C LEU A 44 12.74 -15.49 -15.32
N ALA A 45 11.75 -14.90 -15.99
CA ALA A 45 11.39 -15.24 -17.37
C ALA A 45 12.32 -14.62 -18.43
N GLY A 46 12.94 -13.47 -18.14
CA GLY A 46 13.61 -12.63 -19.14
C GLY A 46 15.14 -12.72 -19.26
N ARG A 47 15.84 -13.52 -18.44
CA ARG A 47 17.31 -13.48 -18.22
C ARG A 47 17.80 -12.12 -17.71
N ALA A 48 18.38 -12.13 -16.50
CA ALA A 48 18.86 -10.95 -15.80
C ALA A 48 20.10 -10.32 -16.46
N ASP A 49 19.91 -9.30 -17.30
CA ASP A 49 20.88 -8.21 -17.41
C ASP A 49 20.79 -7.39 -16.11
N LEU A 50 21.91 -6.97 -15.53
CA LEU A 50 21.98 -6.20 -14.27
C LEU A 50 22.16 -4.69 -14.52
N SER A 51 22.02 -4.21 -15.75
CA SER A 51 22.03 -2.78 -16.03
C SER A 51 20.90 -2.06 -15.25
N PRO A 52 21.10 -0.81 -14.79
CA PRO A 52 20.09 -0.08 -14.02
C PRO A 52 18.75 0.08 -14.76
N ASP A 53 18.81 0.14 -16.09
CA ASP A 53 17.65 0.25 -16.99
C ASP A 53 17.03 -1.12 -17.32
N SER A 54 17.54 -2.20 -16.73
CA SER A 54 16.96 -3.53 -16.84
C SER A 54 15.94 -3.79 -15.73
N LEU A 55 15.11 -4.80 -15.95
CA LEU A 55 14.17 -5.28 -14.96
C LEU A 55 14.85 -5.76 -13.65
N ALA A 56 16.05 -6.34 -13.73
CA ALA A 56 16.78 -6.83 -12.56
C ALA A 56 17.54 -5.70 -11.84
N GLY A 57 18.10 -4.73 -12.59
CA GLY A 57 18.68 -3.51 -12.02
C GLY A 57 17.63 -2.67 -11.30
N MET A 58 16.42 -2.56 -11.89
CA MET A 58 15.28 -1.93 -11.24
C MET A 58 14.90 -2.66 -9.93
N LEU A 59 14.83 -4.00 -9.94
CA LEU A 59 14.50 -4.76 -8.72
C LEU A 59 15.53 -4.51 -7.60
N ALA A 60 16.81 -4.36 -7.96
CA ALA A 60 17.89 -4.09 -7.03
C ALA A 60 17.87 -2.64 -6.50
N GLY A 61 17.47 -1.67 -7.33
CA GLY A 61 17.44 -0.25 -7.01
C GLY A 61 16.05 0.30 -6.63
N LEU A 62 15.06 -0.55 -6.37
CA LEU A 62 13.67 -0.12 -6.19
C LEU A 62 13.47 0.89 -5.04
N GLU A 63 14.30 0.79 -4.01
CA GLU A 63 14.33 1.69 -2.85
C GLU A 63 15.19 2.93 -3.08
N ASP A 64 15.96 3.00 -4.18
CA ASP A 64 16.83 4.13 -4.50
C ASP A 64 16.03 5.25 -5.17
N PRO A 65 15.90 6.44 -4.55
CA PRO A 65 15.21 7.56 -5.15
C PRO A 65 15.79 7.98 -6.51
N ALA A 66 17.08 7.77 -6.74
CA ALA A 66 17.76 8.13 -7.98
C ALA A 66 17.23 7.33 -9.19
N LEU A 67 16.75 6.10 -8.97
CA LEU A 67 16.13 5.27 -10.00
C LEU A 67 14.83 5.89 -10.50
N TRP A 68 14.05 6.51 -9.62
CA TRP A 68 12.73 7.07 -9.92
C TRP A 68 12.79 8.52 -10.41
N ALA A 69 13.81 9.28 -10.01
CA ALA A 69 13.94 10.70 -10.32
C ALA A 69 13.77 11.06 -11.81
N PRO A 70 14.28 10.27 -12.79
CA PRO A 70 14.08 10.56 -14.21
C PRO A 70 12.63 10.39 -14.70
N HIS A 71 11.81 9.66 -13.96
CA HIS A 71 10.47 9.23 -14.39
C HIS A 71 9.33 10.06 -13.78
N GLY A 72 9.69 11.15 -13.10
CA GLY A 72 8.82 12.29 -12.83
C GLY A 72 8.34 12.44 -11.40
N THR A 73 8.09 13.70 -11.03
CA THR A 73 7.43 14.15 -9.81
C THR A 73 5.99 14.59 -10.15
N GLY A 74 5.08 13.64 -10.37
CA GLY A 74 3.65 13.96 -10.32
C GLY A 74 3.24 14.17 -8.86
N ASP A 75 2.24 15.04 -8.60
CA ASP A 75 1.65 15.34 -7.27
C ASP A 75 2.56 15.87 -6.13
N GLY A 76 3.86 16.05 -6.38
CA GLY A 76 4.84 16.53 -5.39
C GLY A 76 5.49 15.43 -4.55
N ARG A 77 5.13 14.16 -4.78
CA ARG A 77 5.83 13.01 -4.19
C ARG A 77 7.06 12.63 -5.04
N PRO A 78 8.10 12.05 -4.41
CA PRO A 78 9.35 11.76 -5.10
C PRO A 78 9.26 10.64 -6.14
N TYR A 79 8.24 9.77 -6.07
CA TYR A 79 8.06 8.61 -6.96
C TYR A 79 6.66 8.60 -7.57
N TRP A 80 6.56 8.67 -8.89
CA TRP A 80 5.27 8.78 -9.57
C TRP A 80 5.04 7.68 -10.62
N HIS A 81 6.04 7.42 -11.45
CA HIS A 81 5.95 6.47 -12.54
C HIS A 81 7.33 5.89 -12.81
N LEU A 82 7.41 4.70 -13.39
CA LEU A 82 8.62 4.07 -13.88
C LEU A 82 8.24 3.24 -15.09
N TRP A 83 9.05 3.28 -16.15
CA TRP A 83 8.82 2.52 -17.37
C TRP A 83 10.11 1.87 -17.82
N VAL A 84 10.04 0.56 -18.07
CA VAL A 84 11.19 -0.27 -18.44
C VAL A 84 10.86 -1.02 -19.73
N PRO A 85 11.65 -0.83 -20.82
CA PRO A 85 11.49 -1.63 -22.03
C PRO A 85 11.94 -3.07 -21.80
N LEU A 86 11.21 -4.03 -22.37
CA LEU A 86 11.60 -5.43 -22.45
C LEU A 86 11.78 -5.82 -23.93
N GLU A 87 12.52 -6.90 -24.19
CA GLU A 87 12.74 -7.41 -25.56
C GLU A 87 11.43 -7.62 -26.34
N ALA A 88 10.38 -8.08 -25.65
CA ALA A 88 9.06 -8.32 -26.23
C ALA A 88 7.94 -7.47 -25.58
N GLY A 89 8.25 -6.29 -25.02
CA GLY A 89 7.23 -5.43 -24.42
C GLY A 89 7.75 -4.37 -23.48
N SER A 90 7.05 -4.14 -22.37
CA SER A 90 7.46 -3.17 -21.36
C SER A 90 6.81 -3.45 -20.01
N VAL A 91 7.40 -2.92 -18.95
CA VAL A 91 6.79 -2.85 -17.63
C VAL A 91 6.63 -1.40 -17.24
N SER A 92 5.43 -1.02 -16.80
CA SER A 92 5.19 0.26 -16.13
C SER A 92 4.78 0.05 -14.68
N ILE A 93 5.27 0.93 -13.82
CA ILE A 93 4.94 0.96 -12.41
C ILE A 93 4.48 2.37 -12.09
N GLN A 94 3.32 2.52 -11.49
CA GLN A 94 2.75 3.83 -11.17
C GLN A 94 2.31 3.87 -9.72
N ARG A 95 2.74 4.88 -8.98
CA ARG A 95 2.23 5.12 -7.63
C ARG A 95 0.82 5.71 -7.71
N LEU A 96 -0.09 5.19 -6.90
CA LEU A 96 -1.44 5.74 -6.76
C LEU A 96 -1.45 6.87 -5.73
N THR A 97 -2.21 7.93 -6.02
CA THR A 97 -2.47 9.05 -5.09
C THR A 97 -3.42 8.65 -3.98
N VAL A 98 -4.31 7.70 -4.27
CA VAL A 98 -5.39 7.22 -3.41
C VAL A 98 -5.36 5.71 -3.32
N ALA A 99 -5.78 5.17 -2.18
CA ALA A 99 -5.93 3.73 -2.01
C ALA A 99 -7.01 3.17 -2.96
N PRO A 100 -6.90 1.90 -3.41
CA PRO A 100 -7.89 1.28 -4.27
C PRO A 100 -9.28 1.22 -3.61
N PRO A 101 -10.39 1.47 -4.34
CA PRO A 101 -11.73 1.63 -3.76
C PRO A 101 -12.20 0.41 -2.95
N GLN A 102 -11.93 -0.82 -3.42
CA GLN A 102 -12.32 -2.02 -2.69
C GLN A 102 -11.60 -2.14 -1.35
N LEU A 103 -10.31 -1.82 -1.31
CA LEU A 103 -9.51 -1.94 -0.09
C LEU A 103 -9.78 -0.79 0.88
N ALA A 104 -10.10 0.41 0.37
CA ALA A 104 -10.62 1.52 1.15
C ALA A 104 -11.98 1.17 1.80
N ALA A 105 -12.86 0.47 1.07
CA ALA A 105 -14.14 0.01 1.59
C ALA A 105 -13.96 -1.04 2.69
N GLU A 106 -13.04 -2.01 2.52
CA GLU A 106 -12.74 -3.02 3.54
C GLU A 106 -12.09 -2.43 4.80
N ALA A 107 -11.21 -1.45 4.64
CA ALA A 107 -10.63 -0.71 5.78
C ALA A 107 -11.72 0.07 6.54
N ALA A 108 -12.57 0.81 5.82
CA ALA A 108 -13.69 1.55 6.41
C ALA A 108 -14.70 0.64 7.11
N GLN A 109 -14.98 -0.55 6.55
CA GLN A 109 -15.85 -1.53 7.19
C GLN A 109 -15.24 -2.09 8.48
N ARG A 110 -13.93 -2.37 8.50
CA ARG A 110 -13.23 -2.80 9.73
C ARG A 110 -13.26 -1.72 10.80
N GLU A 111 -12.99 -0.48 10.44
CA GLU A 111 -13.03 0.65 11.37
C GLU A 111 -14.45 0.88 11.92
N ALA A 112 -15.47 0.84 11.05
CA ALA A 112 -16.87 0.92 11.47
C ALA A 112 -17.27 -0.22 12.42
N ALA A 113 -16.76 -1.44 12.21
CA ALA A 113 -17.01 -2.57 13.09
C ALA A 113 -16.39 -2.37 14.48
N ILE A 114 -15.16 -1.83 14.54
CA ILE A 114 -14.47 -1.49 15.79
C ILE A 114 -15.26 -0.41 16.54
N LEU A 115 -15.61 0.68 15.87
CA LEU A 115 -16.41 1.77 16.46
C LEU A 115 -17.75 1.26 16.99
N ARG A 116 -18.46 0.43 16.22
CA ARG A 116 -19.75 -0.14 16.64
C ARG A 116 -19.60 -1.01 17.88
N ARG A 117 -18.54 -1.81 17.97
CA ARG A 117 -18.25 -2.61 19.16
C ARG A 117 -17.98 -1.73 20.38
N SER A 118 -17.13 -0.72 20.24
CA SER A 118 -16.82 0.20 21.35
C SER A 118 -18.07 0.96 21.84
N LEU A 119 -18.96 1.35 20.93
CA LEU A 119 -20.22 2.00 21.30
C LEU A 119 -21.16 1.07 22.07
N LEU A 120 -21.20 -0.22 21.72
CA LEU A 120 -21.99 -1.21 22.46
C LEU A 120 -21.42 -1.41 23.88
N GLU A 121 -20.10 -1.53 24.02
CA GLU A 121 -19.43 -1.67 25.32
C GLU A 121 -19.72 -0.45 26.23
N VAL A 122 -19.66 0.77 25.68
CA VAL A 122 -20.04 1.99 26.41
C VAL A 122 -21.53 1.98 26.80
N HIS A 123 -22.41 1.56 25.90
CA HIS A 123 -23.84 1.48 26.16
C HIS A 123 -24.16 0.51 27.30
N GLU A 124 -23.53 -0.67 27.30
CA GLU A 124 -23.68 -1.68 28.34
C GLU A 124 -23.17 -1.18 29.70
N ALA A 125 -22.02 -0.50 29.71
CA ALA A 125 -21.47 0.11 30.92
C ALA A 125 -22.42 1.17 31.51
N LEU A 126 -23.00 2.02 30.67
CA LEU A 126 -23.99 3.02 31.10
C LEU A 126 -25.28 2.37 31.64
N GLN A 127 -25.75 1.29 31.01
CA GLN A 127 -26.91 0.56 31.51
C GLN A 127 -26.65 -0.13 32.85
N ALA A 128 -25.46 -0.72 33.04
CA ALA A 128 -25.05 -1.29 34.32
C ALA A 128 -25.03 -0.23 35.42
N LEU A 129 -24.37 0.90 35.17
CA LEU A 129 -24.31 2.02 36.12
C LEU A 129 -25.70 2.54 36.49
N SER A 130 -26.59 2.69 35.51
CA SER A 130 -27.97 3.12 35.72
C SER A 130 -28.77 2.14 36.60
N ARG A 131 -28.58 0.84 36.42
CA ARG A 131 -29.21 -0.20 37.26
C ARG A 131 -28.69 -0.15 38.69
N ASP A 132 -27.38 -0.04 38.88
CA ASP A 132 -26.77 0.02 40.22
C ASP A 132 -27.27 1.25 41.00
N LEU A 133 -27.33 2.42 40.35
CA LEU A 133 -27.87 3.64 40.96
C LEU A 133 -29.34 3.49 41.35
N LYS A 134 -30.17 2.82 40.54
CA LYS A 134 -31.57 2.55 40.88
C LYS A 134 -31.70 1.59 42.07
N THR A 135 -30.88 0.54 42.12
CA THR A 135 -30.87 -0.44 43.22
C THR A 135 -30.47 0.21 44.54
N GLN A 136 -29.41 1.03 44.55
CA GLN A 136 -28.99 1.76 45.74
C GLN A 136 -30.08 2.69 46.27
N ARG A 137 -30.83 3.36 45.39
CA ARG A 137 -31.91 4.29 45.76
C ARG A 137 -33.14 3.61 46.38
N LEU A 138 -33.32 2.30 46.19
CA LEU A 138 -34.41 1.51 46.77
C LEU A 138 -34.05 0.88 48.13
N THR A 139 -32.80 1.04 48.58
CA THR A 139 -32.30 0.46 49.84
C THR A 139 -32.23 1.47 50.99
N PHE A 140 -32.60 2.74 50.73
CA PHE A 140 -32.74 3.83 51.70
C PHE A 140 -34.22 4.21 51.84
#